data_AF-A0A532ENV3-F1
#
_entry.id   AF-A0A532ENV3-F1
#
_cell.length_a   1.000
_cell.length_b   1.000
_cell.length_c   1.000
_cell.angle_alpha   90.00
_cell.angle_beta   90.00
_cell.angle_gamma   90.00
#
_symmetry.space_group_name_H-M   'P 1'
#
loop_
_entity.id
_entity.type
_entity.pdbx_description
1 polymer ?
#
loop_
_entity_poly.entity_id
_entity_poly.type
_entity_poly.pdbx_seq_one_letter_code
_entity_poly.pdbx_strand_id
1 'polypeptide(L)' 'MAKKTVSESDETRLKKKVAAKLADNKNSKEDDALRSLQKRLRRVQRKRRALALRKKNSASQKTAAPAAK' A
#
# COMPACT_ATOMS: atom_id res chain seq x y z
N MET A 1 -16.31 19.97 11.31
CA MET A 1 -15.74 18.61 11.15
C MET A 1 -16.13 18.05 9.79
N ALA A 2 -15.45 18.49 8.71
CA ALA A 2 -15.77 18.04 7.36
C ALA A 2 -15.42 16.55 7.21
N LYS A 3 -16.42 15.76 6.86
CA LYS A 3 -16.34 14.31 6.62
C LYS A 3 -15.17 14.06 5.67
N LYS A 4 -14.18 13.28 6.11
CA LYS A 4 -13.07 12.84 5.26
C LYS A 4 -13.71 12.06 4.11
N THR A 5 -13.81 12.69 2.95
CA THR A 5 -14.16 12.02 1.72
C THR A 5 -13.27 10.80 1.62
N VAL A 6 -13.83 9.69 1.15
CA VAL A 6 -13.09 8.46 0.87
C VAL A 6 -12.15 8.79 -0.30
N SER A 7 -11.08 9.53 0.01
CA SER A 7 -10.06 9.90 -0.93
C SER A 7 -9.42 8.59 -1.34
N GLU A 8 -9.46 8.30 -2.63
CA GLU A 8 -8.79 7.13 -3.22
C GLU A 8 -7.50 6.80 -2.47
N SER A 9 -7.39 5.54 -2.02
CA SER A 9 -6.21 5.04 -1.33
C SER A 9 -4.96 5.42 -2.13
N ASP A 10 -3.90 5.88 -1.48
CA ASP A 10 -2.65 6.24 -2.16
C ASP A 10 -2.13 5.14 -3.10
N GLU A 11 -2.48 3.88 -2.80
CA GLU A 11 -2.20 2.72 -3.65
C GLU A 11 -2.92 2.80 -5.02
N THR A 12 -4.20 3.17 -5.06
CA THR A 12 -4.96 3.24 -6.32
C THR A 12 -4.51 4.42 -7.18
N ARG A 13 -4.20 5.56 -6.54
CA ARG A 13 -3.60 6.72 -7.24
C ARG A 13 -2.23 6.38 -7.84
N LEU A 14 -1.37 5.67 -7.10
CA LEU A 14 -0.06 5.25 -7.61
C LEU A 14 -0.17 4.20 -8.72
N LYS A 15 -1.12 3.27 -8.64
CA LYS A 15 -1.38 2.31 -9.72
C LYS A 15 -1.80 3.01 -11.01
N LYS A 16 -2.74 3.96 -10.93
CA LYS A 16 -3.16 4.78 -12.08
C LYS A 16 -1.98 5.54 -12.71
N LYS A 17 -1.12 6.15 -11.89
CA LYS A 17 0.08 6.87 -12.38
C LYS A 17 1.10 5.96 -13.05
N VAL A 18 1.33 4.76 -12.50
CA VAL A 18 2.23 3.77 -13.11
C VAL A 18 1.66 3.27 -14.43
N ALA A 19 0.36 2.97 -14.50
CA ALA A 19 -0.30 2.53 -15.73
C ALA A 19 -0.25 3.59 -16.84
N ALA A 20 -0.56 4.85 -16.51
CA ALA A 20 -0.45 5.97 -17.46
C ALA A 20 0.99 6.11 -17.98
N LYS A 21 1.98 6.12 -17.08
CA LYS A 21 3.40 6.22 -17.47
C LYS A 21 3.90 5.00 -18.26
N LEU A 22 3.34 3.82 -18.06
CA LEU A 22 3.66 2.64 -18.86
C LEU A 22 3.07 2.73 -20.28
N ALA A 23 1.86 3.30 -20.42
CA ALA A 23 1.23 3.49 -21.71
C ALA A 23 1.94 4.55 -22.56
N ASP A 24 2.46 5.60 -21.93
CA ASP A 24 3.12 6.71 -22.62
C ASP A 24 4.59 6.42 -23.00
N ASN A 25 5.25 5.49 -22.30
CA ASN A 25 6.69 5.26 -22.47
C ASN A 25 7.00 4.07 -23.40
N LYS A 26 7.49 4.39 -24.60
CA LYS A 26 8.02 3.40 -25.56
C LYS A 26 9.36 2.76 -25.10
N ASN A 27 10.12 3.44 -24.22
CA ASN A 27 11.39 2.96 -23.66
C ASN A 27 11.31 2.81 -22.12
N SER A 28 10.65 1.74 -21.68
CA SER A 28 10.31 1.50 -20.27
C SER A 28 11.47 1.05 -19.37
N LYS A 29 12.65 0.73 -19.94
CA LYS A 29 13.80 0.20 -19.19
C LYS A 29 14.68 1.27 -18.52
N GLU A 30 14.68 2.50 -19.02
CA GLU A 30 15.59 3.56 -18.56
C GLU A 30 14.86 4.74 -17.89
N ASP A 31 13.53 4.71 -17.82
CA ASP A 31 12.76 5.79 -17.21
C ASP A 31 12.87 5.74 -15.67
N ASP A 32 13.81 6.53 -15.13
CA ASP A 32 14.01 6.73 -13.70
C ASP A 32 12.74 7.24 -12.98
N ALA A 33 11.89 8.01 -13.68
CA ALA A 33 10.62 8.46 -13.12
C ALA A 33 9.66 7.28 -12.92
N LEU A 34 9.57 6.36 -13.89
CA LEU A 34 8.79 5.14 -13.76
C LEU A 34 9.33 4.22 -12.65
N ARG A 35 10.66 4.09 -12.57
CA ARG A 35 11.34 3.32 -11.51
C ARG A 35 11.02 3.90 -10.12
N SER A 36 11.02 5.23 -9.98
CA SER A 36 10.67 5.92 -8.74
C SER A 36 9.21 5.66 -8.32
N LEU A 37 8.28 5.69 -9.27
CA LEU A 37 6.85 5.44 -9.04
C LEU A 37 6.60 4.00 -8.60
N GLN A 38 7.22 3.02 -9.24
CA GLN A 38 7.13 1.62 -8.83
C GLN A 38 7.71 1.40 -7.43
N LYS A 39 8.85 2.04 -7.09
CA LYS A 39 9.42 1.99 -5.74
C LYS A 39 8.44 2.55 -4.70
N ARG A 40 7.78 3.67 -5.01
CA ARG A 40 6.77 4.27 -4.13
C ARG A 40 5.56 3.35 -3.93
N LEU A 41 5.05 2.74 -5.01
CA LEU A 41 3.97 1.75 -4.95
C LEU A 41 4.34 0.56 -4.04
N ARG A 42 5.53 -0.02 -4.22
CA ARG A 42 6.02 -1.13 -3.37
C ARG A 42 6.14 -0.74 -1.90
N ARG A 43 6.55 0.50 -1.58
CA ARG A 43 6.62 1.00 -0.19
C ARG A 43 5.24 1.08 0.44
N VAL A 44 4.24 1.61 -0.28
CA VAL A 44 2.85 1.69 0.19
C VAL A 44 2.26 0.30 0.42
N GLN A 45 2.46 -0.63 -0.53
CA GLN A 45 2.01 -2.02 -0.38
C GLN A 45 2.65 -2.71 0.83
N ARG A 46 3.96 -2.52 1.06
CA ARG A 46 4.65 -3.04 2.26
C ARG A 46 4.08 -2.45 3.54
N LYS A 47 3.84 -1.14 3.61
CA LYS A 47 3.19 -0.49 4.77
C LYS A 47 1.81 -1.08 5.04
N ARG A 48 1.00 -1.29 4.00
CA ARG A 48 -0.33 -1.92 4.10
C ARG A 48 -0.23 -3.34 4.67
N ARG A 49 0.71 -4.15 4.17
CA ARG A 49 0.96 -5.52 4.66
C ARG A 49 1.40 -5.52 6.12
N ALA A 50 2.35 -4.64 6.50
CA ALA A 50 2.81 -4.53 7.88
C ALA A 50 1.68 -4.15 8.84
N LEU A 51 0.82 -3.20 8.46
CA LEU A 51 -0.36 -2.85 9.27
C LEU A 51 -1.37 -3.99 9.35
N ALA A 52 -1.59 -4.73 8.26
CA ALA A 52 -2.47 -5.89 8.25
C ALA A 52 -1.93 -7.01 9.16
N LEU A 53 -0.63 -7.30 9.10
CA LEU A 53 0.04 -8.26 9.99
C LEU A 53 -0.03 -7.82 11.44
N ARG A 54 0.24 -6.54 11.73
CA ARG A 54 0.10 -6.00 13.09
C ARG A 54 -1.32 -6.16 13.62
N LYS A 55 -2.34 -5.86 12.80
CA LYS A 55 -3.75 -6.07 13.17
C LYS A 55 -4.04 -7.53 13.46
N LYS A 56 -3.62 -8.46 12.58
CA LYS A 56 -3.76 -9.91 12.80
C LYS A 56 -3.09 -10.36 14.10
N ASN A 57 -1.85 -9.98 14.32
CA ASN A 57 -1.09 -10.36 15.50
C ASN A 57 -1.66 -9.74 16.79
N SER A 58 -2.13 -8.49 16.74
CA SER A 58 -2.80 -7.86 17.90
C SER A 58 -4.17 -8.48 18.19
N ALA A 59 -4.88 -8.94 17.16
CA ALA A 59 -6.14 -9.63 17.32
C ALA A 59 -5.93 -11.02 17.94
N SER A 60 -4.89 -11.75 17.52
CA SER A 60 -4.55 -13.05 18.10
C SER A 60 -4.03 -12.93 19.54
N GLN A 61 -3.40 -11.82 19.92
CA GLN A 61 -2.98 -11.55 21.30
C GLN A 61 -4.17 -11.20 22.22
N LYS A 62 -5.23 -10.57 21.69
CA LYS A 62 -6.46 -10.31 22.47
C LYS A 62 -7.30 -11.57 22.74
N THR A 63 -7.08 -12.65 21.98
CA THR A 63 -7.71 -13.96 22.21
C THR A 63 -6.79 -14.94 22.94
N ALA A 64 -5.55 -14.55 23.23
CA ALA A 64 -4.60 -15.32 24.04
C ALA A 64 -4.54 -14.76 25.47
N ALA A 65 -5.71 -14.51 26.08
CA ALA A 65 -5.78 -14.48 27.53
C ALA A 65 -5.64 -15.94 28.02
N PRO A 66 -4.85 -16.19 29.07
CA PRO A 66 -4.46 -17.54 29.47
C PRO A 66 -5.71 -18.36 29.79
N ALA A 67 -5.76 -19.59 29.29
CA ALA A 67 -6.62 -20.62 29.85
C ALA A 67 -6.20 -20.79 31.32
N ALA A 68 -6.85 -20.05 32.21
CA ALA A 68 -6.78 -20.23 33.64
C ALA A 68 -7.99 -21.09 34.04
N LYS A 69 -7.65 -22.20 34.71
CA LYS A 69 -8.47 -23.29 35.24
C LYS A 69 -8.68 -24.48 34.30
#